data_AF-A0A841VIS8-F1
#
_entry.id   AF-A0A841VIS8-F1
#
_cell.length_a   1.000
_cell.length_b   1.000
_cell.length_c   1.000
_cell.angle_alpha   90.00
_cell.angle_beta   90.00
_cell.angle_gamma   90.00
#
_symmetry.space_group_name_H-M   'P 1'
#
loop_
_entity.id
_entity.type
_entity.pdbx_description
1 polymer ?
#
loop_
_entity_poly.entity_id
_entity_poly.type
_entity_poly.pdbx_seq_one_letter_code
_entity_poly.pdbx_strand_id
1 'polypeptide(L)'
;MQDFQDQRTKLQDDIEKLTHHTSRLRRINGSWDASLTITTIILTLMITILASLNQIDEQNKKVTTSVLGAVIITIQAIGNAFPVKQKAGSYRLLQAQASNLLIDAQYVENMEELKNLSSQYSHLNIESAKVEIQ
;
A
#
# COMPACT_ATOMS: atom_id res chain seq x y z
N MET A 1 -32.34 -4.46 23.58
CA MET A 1 -32.30 -3.34 22.60
C MET A 1 -31.04 -2.49 22.75
N GLN A 2 -30.66 -2.09 23.97
CA GLN A 2 -29.44 -1.32 24.21
C GLN A 2 -28.16 -2.09 23.84
N ASP A 3 -28.03 -3.35 24.28
CA ASP A 3 -26.91 -4.25 23.92
C ASP A 3 -26.74 -4.46 22.39
N PHE A 4 -27.83 -4.51 21.64
CA PHE A 4 -27.80 -4.61 20.18
C PHE A 4 -27.23 -3.34 19.52
N GLN A 5 -27.69 -2.17 19.95
CA GLN A 5 -27.20 -0.89 19.43
C GLN A 5 -25.72 -0.66 19.80
N ASP A 6 -25.32 -1.06 21.02
CA ASP A 6 -23.93 -0.96 21.48
C ASP A 6 -23.00 -1.86 20.65
N GLN A 7 -23.40 -3.12 20.41
CA GLN A 7 -22.62 -4.06 19.58
C GLN A 7 -22.54 -3.62 18.11
N ARG A 8 -23.64 -3.10 17.56
CA ARG A 8 -23.67 -2.51 16.21
C ARG A 8 -22.72 -1.33 16.08
N THR A 9 -22.77 -0.40 17.03
CA THR A 9 -21.91 0.80 17.02
C THR A 9 -20.43 0.41 17.13
N LYS A 10 -20.10 -0.56 17.99
CA LYS A 10 -18.74 -1.08 18.11
C LYS A 10 -18.25 -1.73 16.81
N LEU A 11 -19.10 -2.54 16.16
CA LEU A 11 -18.75 -3.16 14.89
C LEU A 11 -18.52 -2.10 13.79
N GLN A 12 -19.35 -1.06 13.74
CA GLN A 12 -19.16 0.06 12.82
C GLN A 12 -17.82 0.78 13.03
N ASP A 13 -17.48 1.10 14.28
CA ASP A 13 -16.20 1.75 14.63
C ASP A 13 -14.99 0.87 14.26
N ASP A 14 -15.08 -0.44 14.48
CA ASP A 14 -14.05 -1.41 14.10
C ASP A 14 -13.86 -1.49 12.57
N ILE A 15 -14.97 -1.53 11.80
CA ILE A 15 -14.93 -1.51 10.32
C ILE A 15 -14.36 -0.19 9.80
N GLU A 16 -14.71 0.94 10.41
CA GLU A 16 -14.22 2.27 10.04
C GLU A 16 -12.71 2.39 10.27
N LYS A 17 -12.22 1.91 11.41
CA LYS A 17 -10.77 1.83 11.71
C LYS A 17 -10.03 0.99 10.68
N LEU A 18 -10.56 -0.19 10.33
CA LEU A 18 -9.96 -1.06 9.30
C LEU A 18 -9.91 -0.37 7.93
N THR A 19 -10.98 0.34 7.56
CA THR A 19 -11.08 1.11 6.31
C THR A 19 -10.04 2.23 6.25
N HIS A 20 -9.87 2.98 7.35
CA HIS A 20 -8.85 4.02 7.43
C HIS A 20 -7.44 3.45 7.36
N HIS A 21 -7.19 2.34 8.06
CA HIS A 21 -5.90 1.68 8.08
C HIS A 21 -5.49 1.20 6.68
N THR A 22 -6.34 0.44 6.01
CA THR A 22 -6.11 -0.05 4.64
C THR A 22 -5.97 1.08 3.61
N SER A 23 -6.75 2.16 3.74
CA SER A 23 -6.61 3.35 2.89
C SER A 23 -5.24 4.04 3.06
N ARG A 24 -4.76 4.15 4.29
CA ARG A 24 -3.42 4.70 4.59
C ARG A 24 -2.32 3.82 4.00
N LEU A 25 -2.39 2.50 4.19
CA LEU A 25 -1.43 1.55 3.63
C LEU A 25 -1.40 1.58 2.11
N ARG A 26 -2.56 1.67 1.46
CA ARG A 26 -2.66 1.84 0.00
C ARG A 26 -1.92 3.09 -0.48
N ARG A 27 -2.12 4.23 0.18
CA ARG A 27 -1.45 5.49 -0.19
C ARG A 27 0.06 5.39 -0.02
N ILE A 28 0.52 4.83 1.09
CA ILE A 28 1.94 4.65 1.36
C ILE A 28 2.57 3.76 0.28
N ASN A 29 2.00 2.59 0.02
CA ASN A 29 2.53 1.66 -0.98
C ASN A 29 2.51 2.23 -2.41
N GLY A 30 1.43 2.93 -2.78
CA GLY A 30 1.38 3.62 -4.07
C GLY A 30 2.41 4.76 -4.19
N SER A 31 2.61 5.54 -3.12
CA SER A 31 3.61 6.61 -3.10
C SER A 31 5.05 6.09 -3.12
N TRP A 32 5.30 4.93 -2.50
CA TRP A 32 6.60 4.28 -2.50
C TRP A 32 7.01 3.85 -3.90
N ASP A 33 6.14 3.14 -4.62
CA ASP A 33 6.38 2.69 -6.00
C ASP A 33 6.68 3.87 -6.94
N ALA A 34 5.86 4.92 -6.85
CA ALA A 34 6.04 6.13 -7.63
C ALA A 34 7.38 6.84 -7.29
N SER A 35 7.73 6.91 -6.00
CA SER A 35 8.97 7.57 -5.55
C SER A 35 10.23 6.84 -6.01
N LEU A 36 10.25 5.51 -5.93
CA LEU A 36 11.38 4.69 -6.42
C LEU A 36 11.54 4.84 -7.94
N THR A 37 10.42 4.88 -8.67
CA THR A 37 10.42 5.08 -10.13
C THR A 37 10.96 6.46 -10.50
N ILE A 38 10.44 7.52 -9.87
CA ILE A 38 10.88 8.90 -10.13
C ILE A 38 12.38 9.06 -9.82
N THR A 39 12.83 8.50 -8.68
CA THR A 39 14.25 8.55 -8.30
C THR A 39 15.13 7.88 -9.34
N THR A 40 14.72 6.71 -9.86
CA THR A 40 15.43 5.99 -10.92
C THR A 40 15.54 6.82 -12.19
N ILE A 41 14.47 7.49 -12.60
CA ILE A 41 14.46 8.38 -13.78
C ILE A 41 15.45 9.55 -13.58
N ILE A 42 15.40 10.21 -12.42
CA ILE A 42 16.29 11.33 -12.10
C ILE A 42 17.77 10.88 -12.12
N LEU A 43 18.09 9.75 -11.48
CA LEU A 43 19.46 9.22 -11.48
C LEU A 43 19.93 8.85 -12.89
N THR A 44 19.04 8.32 -13.72
CA THR A 44 19.35 8.01 -15.12
C THR A 44 19.65 9.28 -15.91
N LEU A 45 18.85 10.35 -15.72
CA LEU A 45 19.11 11.65 -16.34
C LEU A 45 20.45 12.25 -15.88
N MET A 46 20.80 12.11 -14.61
CA MET A 46 22.10 12.56 -14.08
C MET A 46 23.26 11.83 -14.76
N ILE A 47 23.14 10.51 -14.98
CA ILE A 47 24.13 9.75 -15.75
C ILE A 47 24.25 10.29 -17.18
N THR A 48 23.12 10.55 -17.86
CA THR A 48 23.12 11.10 -19.23
C THR A 48 23.79 12.47 -19.30
N ILE A 49 23.51 13.35 -18.34
CA ILE A 49 24.15 14.67 -18.25
C ILE A 49 25.65 14.51 -18.01
N LEU A 50 26.06 13.68 -17.04
CA LEU A 50 27.46 13.45 -16.70
C LEU A 50 28.25 12.89 -17.90
N ALA A 51 27.64 11.96 -18.65
CA ALA A 51 28.22 11.39 -19.86
C ALA A 51 28.43 12.46 -20.96
N SER A 52 27.52 13.44 -21.05
CA SER A 52 27.53 14.49 -22.09
C SER A 52 28.48 15.67 -21.78
N LEU A 53 28.95 15.83 -20.53
CA LEU A 53 29.78 16.97 -20.12
C LEU A 53 31.26 16.77 -20.43
N ASN A 54 31.82 17.44 -21.44
CA ASN A 54 33.24 17.26 -21.82
C ASN A 54 34.29 17.82 -20.84
N GLN A 55 33.88 18.56 -19.80
CA GLN A 55 34.79 19.20 -18.84
C GLN A 55 35.24 18.29 -17.69
N ILE A 56 34.61 17.12 -17.52
CA ILE A 56 34.93 16.18 -16.44
C ILE A 56 35.87 15.09 -16.97
N ASP A 57 36.88 14.75 -16.18
CA ASP A 57 37.79 13.63 -16.43
C ASP A 57 37.04 12.31 -16.70
N GLU A 58 37.52 11.56 -17.69
CA GLU A 58 36.84 10.37 -18.20
C GLU A 58 36.82 9.21 -17.18
N GLN A 59 37.87 9.08 -16.37
CA GLN A 59 37.93 8.09 -15.30
C GLN A 59 36.93 8.43 -14.19
N ASN A 60 36.85 9.70 -13.79
CA ASN A 60 35.87 10.16 -12.80
C ASN A 60 34.42 9.99 -13.28
N LYS A 61 34.14 10.25 -14.57
CA LYS A 61 32.83 9.99 -15.18
C LYS A 61 32.45 8.51 -15.12
N LYS A 62 33.41 7.63 -15.45
CA LYS A 62 33.20 6.18 -15.46
C LYS A 62 32.87 5.67 -14.06
N VAL A 63 33.67 6.04 -13.06
CA VAL A 63 33.44 5.64 -11.67
C VAL A 63 32.08 6.14 -11.18
N THR A 64 31.76 7.41 -11.40
CA THR A 64 30.49 8.00 -10.96
C THR A 64 29.29 7.35 -11.63
N THR A 65 29.35 7.12 -12.94
CA THR A 65 28.30 6.42 -13.69
C THR A 65 28.11 4.99 -13.20
N SER A 66 29.19 4.25 -12.92
CA SER A 66 29.11 2.90 -12.37
C SER A 66 28.47 2.86 -10.99
N VAL A 67 28.81 3.80 -10.11
CA VAL A 67 28.19 3.91 -8.77
C VAL A 67 26.70 4.24 -8.89
N LEU A 68 26.33 5.24 -9.69
CA LEU A 68 24.92 5.60 -9.90
C LEU A 68 24.13 4.45 -10.53
N GLY A 69 24.73 3.73 -11.49
CA GLY A 69 24.12 2.54 -12.08
C GLY A 69 23.87 1.43 -11.07
N ALA A 70 24.83 1.16 -10.17
CA ALA A 70 24.65 0.18 -9.09
C ALA A 70 23.52 0.58 -8.12
N VAL A 71 23.40 1.88 -7.81
CA VAL A 71 22.31 2.41 -6.98
C VAL A 71 20.96 2.21 -7.67
N ILE A 72 20.86 2.51 -8.97
CA ILE A 72 19.64 2.29 -9.76
C ILE A 72 19.22 0.83 -9.73
N ILE A 73 20.14 -0.10 -10.00
CA ILE A 73 19.85 -1.54 -9.98
C ILE A 73 19.36 -1.97 -8.59
N THR A 74 19.98 -1.45 -7.52
CA THR A 74 19.55 -1.73 -6.14
C THR A 74 18.14 -1.23 -5.88
N ILE A 75 17.80 -0.01 -6.30
CA ILE A 75 16.44 0.55 -6.16
C ILE A 75 15.42 -0.31 -6.90
N GLN A 76 15.71 -0.73 -8.13
CA GLN A 76 14.83 -1.60 -8.92
C GLN A 76 14.67 -2.98 -8.29
N ALA A 77 15.75 -3.55 -7.75
CA ALA A 77 15.73 -4.82 -7.05
C ALA A 77 14.85 -4.76 -5.78
N ILE A 78 14.94 -3.66 -5.00
CA ILE A 78 14.07 -3.41 -3.85
C ILE A 78 12.60 -3.29 -4.29
N GLY A 79 12.32 -2.52 -5.34
CA GLY A 79 10.97 -2.38 -5.88
C GLY A 79 10.36 -3.70 -6.37
N ASN A 80 11.19 -4.62 -6.87
CA ASN A 80 10.75 -5.95 -7.29
C ASN A 80 10.63 -6.94 -6.12
N ALA A 81 11.52 -6.86 -5.12
CA ALA A 81 11.51 -7.73 -3.95
C ALA A 81 10.38 -7.39 -2.97
N PHE A 82 9.97 -6.12 -2.90
CA PHE A 82 8.80 -5.69 -2.13
C PHE A 82 7.66 -5.38 -3.10
N PRO A 83 6.65 -6.26 -3.26
CA PRO A 83 5.59 -6.10 -4.25
C PRO A 83 4.55 -5.04 -3.80
N VAL A 84 5.00 -3.82 -3.53
CA VAL A 84 4.21 -2.68 -3.05
C VAL A 84 3.01 -2.39 -3.94
N LYS A 85 3.14 -2.60 -5.26
CA LYS A 85 2.06 -2.43 -6.23
C LYS A 85 0.96 -3.50 -6.09
N GLN A 86 1.34 -4.76 -5.88
CA GLN A 86 0.37 -5.83 -5.63
C GLN A 86 -0.34 -5.61 -4.30
N LYS A 87 0.42 -5.27 -3.25
CA LYS A 87 -0.14 -4.90 -1.93
C LYS A 87 -1.13 -3.74 -2.03
N ALA A 88 -0.80 -2.67 -2.77
CA ALA A 88 -1.71 -1.54 -2.98
C ALA A 88 -3.03 -1.97 -3.67
N GLY A 89 -2.96 -2.91 -4.62
CA GLY A 89 -4.12 -3.53 -5.24
C GLY A 89 -4.98 -4.31 -4.24
N SER A 90 -4.35 -5.16 -3.41
CA SER A 90 -5.04 -5.92 -2.37
C SER A 90 -5.70 -5.02 -1.32
N TYR A 91 -5.03 -3.95 -0.88
CA TYR A 91 -5.63 -2.96 0.03
C TYR A 91 -6.82 -2.21 -0.60
N ARG A 92 -6.84 -2.02 -1.92
CA ARG A 92 -8.02 -1.44 -2.60
C ARG A 92 -9.22 -2.38 -2.54
N LEU A 93 -9.00 -3.69 -2.69
CA LEU A 93 -10.07 -4.69 -2.57
C LEU A 93 -10.60 -4.74 -1.13
N LEU A 94 -9.70 -4.83 -0.14
CA LEU A 94 -10.05 -4.83 1.28
C LEU A 94 -10.82 -3.57 1.67
N GLN A 95 -10.42 -2.40 1.17
CA GLN A 95 -11.13 -1.15 1.42
C GLN A 95 -12.56 -1.19 0.86
N ALA A 96 -12.75 -1.74 -0.35
CA ALA A 96 -14.09 -1.84 -0.96
C ALA A 96 -14.98 -2.81 -0.15
N GLN A 97 -14.43 -3.94 0.28
CA GLN A 97 -15.14 -4.91 1.12
C GLN A 97 -15.49 -4.32 2.49
N ALA A 98 -14.57 -3.61 3.14
CA ALA A 98 -14.82 -2.92 4.40
C ALA A 98 -15.90 -1.84 4.26
N SER A 99 -15.86 -1.05 3.17
CA SER A 99 -16.86 -0.03 2.88
C SER A 99 -18.25 -0.63 2.68
N ASN A 100 -18.36 -1.77 1.98
CA ASN A 100 -19.64 -2.47 1.82
C ASN A 100 -20.15 -2.98 3.18
N LEU A 101 -19.27 -3.58 3.98
CA LEU A 101 -19.62 -4.06 5.32
C LEU A 101 -20.11 -2.93 6.24
N LEU A 102 -19.52 -1.74 6.12
CA LEU A 102 -19.93 -0.56 6.88
C LEU A 102 -21.36 -0.15 6.52
N ILE A 103 -21.68 -0.14 5.22
CA ILE A 103 -23.03 0.16 4.72
C ILE A 103 -24.00 -0.89 5.25
N ASP A 104 -23.67 -2.17 5.15
CA ASP A 104 -24.53 -3.26 5.62
C ASP A 104 -24.76 -3.18 7.15
N ALA A 105 -23.74 -2.82 7.93
CA ALA A 105 -23.85 -2.59 9.37
C ALA A 105 -24.72 -1.36 9.72
N GLN A 106 -24.88 -0.39 8.81
CA GLN A 106 -25.82 0.73 8.99
C GLN A 106 -27.27 0.34 8.77
N TYR A 107 -27.55 -0.73 8.02
CA TYR A 107 -28.92 -1.17 7.75
C TYR A 107 -29.32 -2.45 8.48
N VAL A 108 -28.47 -2.94 9.38
CA VAL A 108 -28.73 -4.17 10.14
C VAL A 108 -29.94 -4.01 11.07
N GLU A 109 -30.91 -4.91 10.98
CA GLU A 109 -32.17 -4.80 11.71
C GLU A 109 -32.26 -5.79 12.88
N ASN A 110 -31.47 -6.88 12.85
CA ASN A 110 -31.55 -7.95 13.83
C ASN A 110 -30.18 -8.52 14.22
N MET A 111 -30.18 -9.29 15.31
CA MET A 111 -28.98 -9.85 15.93
C MET A 111 -28.30 -10.93 15.07
N GLU A 112 -29.06 -11.63 14.23
CA GLU A 112 -28.55 -12.69 13.38
C GLU A 112 -27.72 -12.09 12.22
N GLU A 113 -28.23 -11.05 11.57
CA GLU A 113 -27.50 -10.28 10.58
C GLU A 113 -26.26 -9.62 11.19
N LEU A 114 -26.36 -9.08 12.42
CA LEU A 114 -25.21 -8.49 13.12
C LEU A 114 -24.11 -9.52 13.37
N LYS A 115 -24.48 -10.74 13.78
CA LYS A 115 -23.54 -11.85 13.97
C LYS A 115 -22.90 -12.28 12.64
N ASN A 116 -23.67 -12.28 11.56
CA ASN A 116 -23.16 -12.58 10.22
C ASN A 116 -22.15 -11.51 9.75
N LEU A 117 -22.47 -10.22 9.93
CA LEU A 117 -21.57 -9.11 9.65
C LEU A 117 -20.29 -9.18 10.49
N SER A 118 -20.39 -9.52 11.78
CA SER A 118 -19.22 -9.72 12.63
C SER A 118 -18.32 -10.86 12.13
N SER A 119 -18.90 -11.96 11.64
CA SER A 119 -18.16 -13.06 11.01
C SER A 119 -17.43 -12.61 9.74
N GLN A 120 -18.11 -11.87 8.88
CA GLN A 120 -17.52 -11.32 7.66
C GLN A 120 -16.40 -10.32 7.96
N TYR A 121 -16.57 -9.48 8.99
CA TYR A 121 -15.51 -8.59 9.47
C TYR A 121 -14.29 -9.36 9.98
N SER A 122 -14.49 -10.43 10.75
CA SER A 122 -13.40 -11.28 11.21
C SER A 122 -12.61 -11.89 10.05
N HIS A 123 -13.32 -12.39 9.02
CA HIS A 123 -12.71 -12.88 7.80
C HIS A 123 -11.90 -11.80 7.07
N LEU A 124 -12.46 -10.60 6.93
CA LEU A 124 -11.81 -9.47 6.29
C LEU A 124 -10.54 -9.04 7.03
N ASN A 125 -10.57 -9.06 8.36
CA ASN A 125 -9.42 -8.74 9.19
C ASN A 125 -8.29 -9.78 9.02
N ILE A 126 -8.64 -11.07 8.94
CA ILE A 126 -7.68 -12.13 8.64
C ILE A 126 -7.08 -11.96 7.23
N GLU A 127 -7.89 -11.60 6.24
CA GLU A 127 -7.39 -11.33 4.88
C GLU A 127 -6.46 -10.11 4.85
N SER A 128 -6.77 -9.05 5.61
CA SER A 128 -5.88 -7.90 5.76
C SER A 128 -4.51 -8.30 6.31
N ALA A 129 -4.48 -9.15 7.36
CA ALA A 129 -3.23 -9.64 7.92
C ALA A 129 -2.41 -10.47 6.90
N LYS A 130 -3.06 -11.25 6.03
CA LYS A 130 -2.37 -12.02 4.98
C LYS A 130 -1.67 -11.13 3.96
N VAL A 131 -2.25 -9.97 3.62
CA VAL A 131 -1.64 -9.00 2.69
C VAL A 131 -0.36 -8.38 3.26
N GLU A 132 -0.23 -8.30 4.58
CA GLU A 132 0.97 -7.78 5.23
C GLU A 132 2.14 -8.78 5.17
N ILE A 133 1.84 -10.08 5.25
CA ILE A 133 2.83 -11.17 5.30
C ILE A 133 3.37 -11.56 3.91
N GLN A 134 2.58 -11.38 2.85
CA GLN A 134 3.01 -11.57 1.45
C GLN A 134 4.02 -10.51 0.99
#